data_AF-A0A2Z6GBD3-F1
#
_entry.id   AF-A0A2Z6GBD3-F1
#
_cell.length_a   1.000
_cell.length_b   1.000
_cell.length_c   1.000
_cell.angle_alpha   90.00
_cell.angle_beta   90.00
_cell.angle_gamma   90.00
#
_symmetry.space_group_name_H-M   'P 1'
#
loop_
_entity.id
_entity.type
_entity.pdbx_description
1 polymer ?
#
loop_
_entity_poly.entity_id
_entity_poly.type
_entity_poly.pdbx_seq_one_letter_code
_entity_poly.pdbx_strand_id
1 'polypeptide(L)'
;MANINAHGMARAFPQYKLDVDYHLVDFHDGNGVQLVWLHEHDPTPDLNSIEAETAVWQAEQDAIAYRDKRVAEYPPMQDYIDAQVKKASSDPVVREAGLAQEAAYISACAAIKTKYPKGESK
;
A
#
# COMPACT_ATOMS: atom_id res chain seq x y z
N MET A 1 21.08 -3.11 8.01
CA MET A 1 21.14 -1.72 7.53
C MET A 1 19.92 -1.02 8.03
N ALA A 2 20.09 0.18 8.58
CA ALA A 2 18.95 0.97 9.03
C ALA A 2 18.15 1.44 7.82
N ASN A 3 16.88 1.08 7.74
CA ASN A 3 15.97 1.56 6.69
C ASN A 3 15.21 2.76 7.24
N ILE A 4 15.85 3.92 7.19
CA ILE A 4 15.30 5.20 7.67
C ILE A 4 15.03 6.14 6.50
N ASN A 5 13.95 6.91 6.57
CA ASN A 5 13.66 7.97 5.61
C ASN A 5 13.01 9.19 6.28
N ALA A 6 12.80 10.25 5.49
CA ALA A 6 12.24 11.50 6.00
C ALA A 6 10.81 11.34 6.55
N HIS A 7 10.02 10.40 6.00
CA HIS A 7 8.67 10.12 6.49
C HIS A 7 8.68 9.41 7.84
N GLY A 8 9.53 8.40 8.03
CA GLY A 8 9.70 7.75 9.32
C GLY A 8 10.18 8.73 10.39
N MET A 9 11.12 9.62 10.03
CA MET A 9 11.62 10.65 10.94
C MET A 9 10.52 11.66 11.32
N ALA A 10 9.75 12.15 10.35
CA ALA A 10 8.66 13.09 10.61
C ALA A 10 7.51 12.47 11.40
N ARG A 11 7.29 11.15 11.30
CA ARG A 11 6.27 10.42 12.08
C ARG A 11 6.73 10.16 13.51
N ALA A 12 7.96 9.67 13.68
CA ALA A 12 8.52 9.35 14.99
C ALA A 12 8.83 10.63 15.81
N PHE A 13 9.32 11.67 15.15
CA PHE A 13 9.79 12.91 15.77
C PHE A 13 9.33 14.15 14.99
N PRO A 14 8.02 14.47 15.01
CA PRO A 14 7.43 15.55 14.20
C PRO A 14 7.93 16.95 14.56
N GLN A 15 8.56 17.12 15.73
CA GLN A 15 9.15 18.38 16.16
C GLN A 15 10.41 18.76 15.37
N TYR A 16 11.10 17.78 14.77
CA TYR A 16 12.36 18.00 14.06
C TYR A 16 12.13 18.11 12.55
N LYS A 17 12.90 18.99 11.90
CA LYS A 17 12.78 19.36 10.50
C LYS A 17 14.02 18.96 9.72
N LEU A 18 13.79 18.34 8.56
CA LEU A 18 14.84 18.05 7.59
C LEU A 18 15.54 19.35 7.15
N ASP A 19 16.85 19.29 7.01
CA ASP A 19 17.75 20.40 6.63
C ASP A 19 17.81 21.57 7.63
N VAL A 20 17.24 21.39 8.81
CA VAL A 20 17.35 22.34 9.94
C VAL A 20 17.93 21.61 11.16
N ASP A 21 17.27 20.53 11.57
CA ASP A 21 17.62 19.77 12.77
C ASP A 21 18.42 18.51 12.43
N TYR A 22 18.25 17.99 11.21
CA TYR A 22 18.95 16.80 10.73
C TYR A 22 19.06 16.76 9.20
N HIS A 23 20.02 15.99 8.70
CA HIS A 23 20.08 15.54 7.30
C HIS A 23 19.96 14.01 7.21
N LEU A 24 19.44 13.55 6.07
CA LEU A 24 19.47 12.13 5.69
C LEU A 24 20.35 12.01 4.45
N VAL A 25 21.47 11.29 4.57
CA VAL A 25 22.48 11.20 3.52
C VAL A 25 22.75 9.75 3.20
N ASP A 26 22.67 9.40 1.92
CA ASP A 26 23.25 8.15 1.41
C ASP A 26 24.69 8.46 0.97
N PHE A 27 25.65 7.87 1.67
CA PHE A 27 27.07 8.04 1.34
C PHE A 27 27.52 7.12 0.19
N HIS A 28 26.61 6.30 -0.35
CA HIS A 28 26.90 5.27 -1.35
C HIS A 28 28.02 4.31 -0.93
N ASP A 29 28.22 4.17 0.38
CA ASP A 29 29.23 3.32 1.03
C ASP A 29 28.74 1.88 1.21
N GLY A 30 27.50 1.60 0.77
CA GLY A 30 26.85 0.33 1.01
C GLY A 30 26.47 0.13 2.47
N ASN A 31 26.22 1.19 3.25
CA ASN A 31 25.58 1.14 4.56
C ASN A 31 24.14 1.70 4.57
N GLY A 32 23.70 2.28 3.46
CA GLY A 32 22.37 2.86 3.29
C GLY A 32 22.29 4.31 3.77
N VAL A 33 21.05 4.82 3.93
CA VAL A 33 20.79 6.19 4.38
C VAL A 33 21.17 6.34 5.86
N GLN A 34 21.94 7.38 6.18
CA GLN A 34 22.39 7.69 7.53
C GLN A 34 21.79 9.00 8.02
N LEU A 35 21.49 9.06 9.32
CA LEU A 35 21.03 10.27 10.01
C LEU A 35 22.24 11.10 10.44
N VAL A 36 22.32 12.32 9.93
CA VAL A 36 23.29 13.34 10.39
C VAL A 36 22.53 14.33 11.28
N TRP A 37 22.81 14.31 12.58
CA TRP A 37 22.17 15.18 13.56
C TRP A 37 22.89 16.53 13.64
N LEU A 38 22.16 17.64 13.60
CA LEU A 38 22.74 19.00 13.53
C LEU A 38 22.72 19.74 14.88
N HIS A 39 22.13 19.14 15.92
CA HIS A 39 22.12 19.72 17.28
C HIS A 39 23.17 19.06 18.16
N GLU A 40 24.15 19.84 18.64
CA GLU A 40 25.23 19.32 19.48
C GLU A 40 24.79 19.02 20.93
N HIS A 41 23.70 19.64 21.40
CA HIS A 41 23.27 19.56 22.81
C HIS A 41 21.97 18.77 23.03
N ASP A 42 21.23 18.48 21.97
CA ASP A 42 20.00 17.69 22.05
C ASP A 42 20.29 16.22 21.82
N PRO A 43 19.59 15.32 22.54
CA PRO A 43 19.77 13.89 22.36
C PRO A 43 19.39 13.49 20.93
N THR A 44 20.28 12.74 20.29
CA THR A 44 20.02 12.16 18.97
C THR A 44 18.76 11.28 19.03
N PRO A 45 17.83 11.41 18.08
CA PRO A 45 16.67 10.54 17.94
C PRO A 45 17.04 9.05 17.93
N ASP A 46 16.19 8.21 18.53
CA ASP A 46 16.35 6.75 18.51
C ASP A 46 16.08 6.21 17.10
N LEU A 47 17.10 5.55 16.52
CA LEU A 47 17.01 5.00 15.16
C LEU A 47 15.95 3.90 15.04
N ASN A 48 15.72 3.09 16.09
CA ASN A 48 14.72 2.01 16.03
C ASN A 48 13.31 2.57 15.84
N SER A 49 12.99 3.68 16.51
CA SER A 49 11.71 4.37 16.36
C SER A 49 11.51 4.90 14.93
N ILE A 50 12.57 5.45 14.32
CA ILE A 50 12.53 5.93 12.92
C ILE A 50 12.34 4.76 11.95
N GLU A 51 13.05 3.65 12.15
CA GLU A 51 12.94 2.45 11.32
C GLU A 51 11.54 1.84 11.41
N ALA A 52 10.98 1.75 12.62
CA ALA A 52 9.63 1.24 12.84
C ALA A 52 8.59 2.08 12.09
N GLU A 53 8.63 3.41 12.22
CA GLU A 53 7.72 4.29 11.48
C GLU A 53 7.98 4.29 9.97
N THR A 54 9.24 4.12 9.54
CA THR A 54 9.58 3.94 8.12
C THR A 54 8.94 2.67 7.56
N ALA A 55 9.00 1.56 8.30
CA ALA A 55 8.39 0.30 7.90
C ALA A 55 6.86 0.41 7.84
N VAL A 56 6.23 1.09 8.80
CA VAL A 56 4.78 1.33 8.79
C VAL A 56 4.39 2.17 7.58
N TRP A 57 5.09 3.27 7.32
CA TRP A 57 4.82 4.11 6.15
C TRP A 57 5.01 3.33 4.84
N GLN A 58 6.07 2.53 4.73
CA GLN A 58 6.29 1.71 3.53
C GLN A 58 5.16 0.69 3.33
N ALA A 59 4.70 0.03 4.40
CA ALA A 59 3.58 -0.90 4.33
C ALA A 59 2.26 -0.22 3.92
N GLU A 60 2.00 1.01 4.39
CA GLU A 60 0.86 1.82 3.97
C GLU A 60 0.94 2.17 2.47
N GLN A 61 2.11 2.59 1.99
CA GLN A 61 2.34 2.91 0.58
C GLN A 61 2.20 1.68 -0.31
N ASP A 62 2.73 0.54 0.12
CA ASP A 62 2.60 -0.73 -0.59
C ASP A 62 1.13 -1.18 -0.65
N ALA A 63 0.37 -0.99 0.42
CA ALA A 63 -1.07 -1.28 0.46
C ALA A 63 -1.87 -0.36 -0.48
N ILE A 64 -1.53 0.94 -0.53
CA ILE A 64 -2.14 1.90 -1.46
C ILE A 64 -1.83 1.50 -2.90
N ALA A 65 -0.57 1.26 -3.23
CA ALA A 65 -0.15 0.86 -4.58
C ALA A 65 -0.80 -0.47 -5.00
N TYR A 66 -0.91 -1.43 -4.07
CA TYR A 66 -1.62 -2.69 -4.28
C TYR A 66 -3.12 -2.48 -4.58
N ARG A 67 -3.79 -1.59 -3.84
CA ARG A 67 -5.19 -1.23 -4.07
C ARG A 67 -5.38 -0.58 -5.44
N ASP A 68 -4.57 0.43 -5.76
CA ASP A 68 -4.75 1.25 -6.96
C ASP A 68 -4.56 0.43 -8.24
N LYS A 69 -3.58 -0.48 -8.25
CA LYS A 69 -3.36 -1.42 -9.37
C LYS A 69 -4.57 -2.31 -9.64
N ARG A 70 -5.25 -2.78 -8.59
CA ARG A 70 -6.42 -3.66 -8.74
C ARG A 70 -7.67 -2.88 -9.12
N VAL A 71 -7.90 -1.71 -8.52
CA VAL A 71 -9.06 -0.85 -8.83
C VAL A 71 -9.06 -0.45 -10.30
N ALA A 72 -7.89 -0.15 -10.88
CA ALA A 72 -7.78 0.22 -12.29
C ALA A 72 -8.19 -0.90 -13.27
N GLU A 73 -8.09 -2.17 -12.85
CA GLU A 73 -8.39 -3.32 -13.72
C GLU A 73 -9.69 -4.03 -13.38
N TYR A 74 -10.30 -3.76 -12.22
CA TYR A 74 -11.54 -4.44 -11.86
C TYR A 74 -12.64 -4.17 -12.89
N PRO A 75 -13.42 -5.22 -13.25
CA PRO A 75 -14.61 -5.00 -14.06
C PRO A 75 -15.54 -4.00 -13.37
N PRO A 76 -16.37 -3.26 -14.12
CA PRO A 76 -17.35 -2.35 -13.56
C PRO A 76 -18.23 -3.04 -12.51
N MET A 77 -18.37 -2.42 -11.33
CA MET A 77 -19.20 -2.99 -10.25
C MET A 77 -20.67 -3.14 -10.68
N GLN A 78 -21.10 -2.33 -11.66
CA GLN A 78 -22.42 -2.42 -12.29
C GLN A 78 -22.69 -3.80 -12.89
N ASP A 79 -21.67 -4.48 -13.44
CA ASP A 79 -21.84 -5.82 -14.02
C ASP A 79 -22.20 -6.86 -12.95
N TYR A 80 -21.66 -6.71 -11.74
CA TYR A 80 -22.04 -7.56 -10.62
C TYR A 80 -23.46 -7.25 -10.12
N ILE A 81 -23.82 -5.97 -10.02
CA ILE A 81 -25.17 -5.55 -9.60
C ILE A 81 -26.22 -6.06 -10.59
N ASP A 82 -25.99 -5.88 -11.89
CA ASP A 82 -26.86 -6.39 -12.95
C ASP A 82 -27.00 -7.92 -12.89
N ALA A 83 -25.92 -8.65 -12.63
CA ALA A 83 -25.96 -10.09 -12.40
C ALA A 83 -26.86 -10.47 -11.21
N GLN A 84 -26.79 -9.75 -10.09
CA GLN A 84 -27.67 -9.99 -8.93
C GLN A 84 -29.13 -9.69 -9.24
N VAL A 85 -29.42 -8.60 -9.97
CA VAL A 85 -30.78 -8.26 -10.41
C VAL A 85 -31.35 -9.37 -11.30
N LYS A 86 -30.57 -9.84 -12.27
CA LYS A 86 -30.94 -10.95 -13.16
C LYS A 86 -31.21 -12.23 -12.38
N LYS A 87 -30.39 -12.56 -11.39
CA LYS A 87 -30.59 -13.73 -10.52
C LYS A 87 -31.90 -13.69 -9.73
N ALA A 88 -32.37 -12.49 -9.38
CA ALA A 88 -33.65 -12.30 -8.68
C ALA A 88 -34.87 -12.35 -9.60
N SER A 89 -34.69 -12.42 -10.92
CA SER A 89 -35.78 -12.50 -11.89
C SER A 89 -36.57 -13.81 -11.76
N SER A 90 -37.88 -13.74 -11.99
CA SER A 90 -38.76 -14.90 -12.12
C SER A 90 -38.62 -15.62 -13.47
N ASP A 91 -38.00 -14.97 -14.45
CA ASP A 91 -37.69 -15.58 -15.75
C ASP A 91 -36.46 -16.49 -15.62
N PRO A 92 -36.57 -17.80 -15.89
CA PRO A 92 -35.47 -18.75 -15.75
C PRO A 92 -34.28 -18.45 -16.68
N VAL A 93 -34.52 -17.90 -17.88
CA VAL A 93 -33.45 -17.56 -18.85
C VAL A 93 -32.66 -16.36 -18.34
N VAL A 94 -33.36 -15.35 -17.82
CA VAL A 94 -32.72 -14.17 -17.22
C VAL A 94 -31.90 -14.56 -16.00
N ARG A 95 -32.44 -15.43 -15.15
CA ARG A 95 -31.75 -15.93 -13.96
C ARG A 95 -30.47 -16.69 -14.30
N GLU A 96 -30.51 -17.57 -15.29
CA GLU A 96 -29.32 -18.30 -15.76
C GLU A 96 -28.25 -17.36 -16.32
N ALA A 97 -28.65 -16.35 -17.10
CA ALA A 97 -27.74 -15.30 -17.57
C ALA A 97 -27.08 -14.53 -16.41
N GLY A 98 -27.82 -14.26 -15.33
CA GLY A 98 -27.28 -13.64 -14.11
C GLY A 98 -26.23 -14.51 -13.41
N LEU A 99 -26.45 -15.82 -13.33
CA LEU A 99 -25.47 -16.75 -12.76
C LEU A 99 -24.18 -16.79 -13.58
N ALA A 100 -24.28 -16.85 -14.91
CA ALA A 100 -23.12 -16.84 -15.80
C ALA A 100 -22.33 -15.52 -15.70
N GLN A 101 -23.04 -14.39 -15.63
CA GLN A 101 -22.43 -13.06 -15.50
C GLN A 101 -21.71 -12.89 -14.17
N GLU A 102 -22.30 -13.34 -13.05
CA GLU A 102 -21.63 -13.34 -11.74
C GLU A 102 -20.35 -14.19 -11.75
N ALA A 103 -20.42 -15.40 -12.32
CA ALA A 103 -19.26 -16.29 -12.41
C ALA A 103 -18.11 -15.64 -13.22
N ALA A 104 -18.43 -15.00 -14.34
CA ALA A 104 -17.46 -14.27 -15.15
C ALA A 104 -16.83 -13.09 -14.39
N TYR A 105 -17.65 -12.28 -13.69
CA TYR A 105 -17.17 -11.16 -12.87
C TYR A 105 -16.22 -11.64 -11.76
N ILE A 106 -16.59 -12.70 -11.03
CA ILE A 106 -15.77 -13.27 -9.95
C ILE A 106 -14.45 -13.81 -10.51
N SER A 107 -14.49 -14.52 -11.64
CA SER A 107 -13.29 -15.05 -12.31
C SER A 107 -12.34 -13.93 -12.74
N ALA A 108 -12.86 -12.87 -13.37
CA ALA A 108 -12.07 -11.71 -13.77
C ALA A 108 -11.42 -11.02 -12.55
N CYS A 109 -12.19 -10.83 -11.46
CA CYS A 109 -11.65 -10.30 -10.22
C CYS A 109 -10.53 -11.20 -9.66
N ALA A 110 -10.71 -12.52 -9.65
CA ALA A 110 -9.70 -13.46 -9.17
C ALA A 110 -8.41 -13.39 -10.00
N ALA A 111 -8.52 -13.30 -11.33
CA ALA A 111 -7.37 -13.16 -12.22
C ALA A 111 -6.54 -11.90 -11.90
N ILE A 112 -7.20 -10.77 -11.64
CA ILE A 112 -6.54 -9.52 -11.22
C ILE A 112 -5.87 -9.69 -9.85
N LYS A 113 -6.51 -10.41 -8.92
CA LYS A 113 -5.92 -10.69 -7.61
C LYS A 113 -4.67 -11.55 -7.71
N THR A 114 -4.62 -12.49 -8.66
CA THR A 114 -3.44 -13.31 -8.95
C THR A 114 -2.34 -12.49 -9.63
N LYS A 115 -2.70 -11.58 -10.55
CA LYS A 115 -1.76 -10.67 -11.22
C LYS A 115 -1.09 -9.69 -10.25
N TYR A 116 -1.84 -9.21 -9.27
CA TYR A 116 -1.37 -8.33 -8.20
C TYR A 116 -1.55 -9.01 -6.86
N PRO A 117 -0.69 -9.99 -6.48
CA PRO A 117 -0.81 -10.67 -5.20
C PRO A 117 -0.69 -9.66 -4.05
N LYS A 118 -1.39 -9.92 -2.94
CA LYS A 118 -1.15 -9.16 -1.71
C LYS A 118 0.28 -9.52 -1.33
N GLY A 119 1.19 -8.54 -1.28
CA GLY A 119 2.57 -8.81 -0.90
C GLY A 119 2.56 -9.67 0.35
N GLU A 120 2.98 -10.92 0.24
CA GLU A 120 3.40 -11.64 1.42
C GLU A 120 4.60 -10.84 1.91
N SER A 121 4.49 -10.34 3.14
CA SER A 121 5.64 -9.88 3.91
C SER A 121 6.72 -10.95 3.77
N LYS A 122 7.71 -10.68 2.91
CA LYS A 122 8.93 -11.48 2.83
C LYS A 122 9.86 -11.06 3.95
#